data_AF-A0A0A1WGW3-F1
#
_entry.id   AF-A0A0A1WGW3-F1
#
_cell.length_a   1.000
_cell.length_b   1.000
_cell.length_c   1.000
_cell.angle_alpha   90.00
_cell.angle_beta   90.00
_cell.angle_gamma   90.00
#
_symmetry.space_group_name_H-M   'P 1'
#
loop_
_entity.id
_entity.type
_entity.pdbx_description
1 polymer ?
#
loop_
_entity_poly.entity_id
_entity_poly.type
_entity_poly.pdbx_seq_one_letter_code
_entity_poly.pdbx_strand_id
1 'polypeptide(L)'
;MKATRIDENRKKRKKSKFYFFLNTILEGCAILLVFYCTFTASCVLGNEVSGPVFIFLLFIFSAFIPDLYYVLLTPKLHTLGIDPLGVMFNFIIGVMCLLIGLSLIMVMISFCGFYAQFLLVVAGAFSVCSGVFHLMNACMCHKAIPKSERYYKPKCPKKKKEKPAKKAKPEKKKPEKKPEKKPQKKPEKKPEKKPEKKPEKKPEKKPKPKPKPVEKCDDKKEKK
;
A
#
# COMPACT_ATOMS: atom_id res chain seq x y z
N MET A 1 -19.10 -15.11 -32.24
CA MET A 1 -19.17 -14.30 -30.99
C MET A 1 -17.87 -14.22 -30.17
N LYS A 2 -16.84 -15.06 -30.35
CA LYS A 2 -15.60 -14.96 -29.54
C LYS A 2 -14.63 -13.85 -29.97
N ALA A 3 -14.52 -13.56 -31.26
CA ALA A 3 -13.61 -12.54 -31.80
C ALA A 3 -13.95 -11.13 -31.28
N THR A 4 -15.24 -10.76 -31.27
CA THR A 4 -15.71 -9.45 -30.79
C THR A 4 -15.38 -9.18 -29.32
N ARG A 5 -15.40 -10.21 -28.47
CA ARG A 5 -15.08 -10.10 -27.03
C ARG A 5 -13.58 -9.84 -26.77
N ILE A 6 -12.69 -10.38 -27.60
CA ILE A 6 -11.24 -10.19 -27.47
C ILE A 6 -10.85 -8.74 -27.80
N ASP A 7 -11.44 -8.18 -28.85
CA ASP A 7 -11.18 -6.79 -29.27
C ASP A 7 -11.71 -5.77 -28.25
N GLU A 8 -12.88 -6.04 -27.66
CA GLU A 8 -13.45 -5.19 -26.61
C GLU A 8 -12.52 -5.14 -25.37
N ASN A 9 -11.96 -6.27 -24.96
CA ASN A 9 -10.99 -6.35 -23.87
C ASN A 9 -9.68 -5.64 -24.22
N ARG A 10 -9.23 -5.69 -25.48
CA ARG A 10 -8.05 -4.92 -25.94
C ARG A 10 -8.29 -3.42 -25.86
N LYS A 11 -9.47 -2.93 -26.25
CA LYS A 11 -9.83 -1.50 -26.14
C LYS A 11 -9.88 -1.04 -24.68
N LYS A 12 -10.51 -1.82 -23.77
CA LYS A 12 -10.58 -1.51 -22.33
C LYS A 12 -9.20 -1.48 -21.68
N ARG A 13 -8.30 -2.42 -22.04
CA ARG A 13 -6.90 -2.40 -21.58
C ARG A 13 -6.18 -1.12 -21.98
N LYS A 14 -6.30 -0.67 -23.23
CA LYS A 14 -5.69 0.58 -23.68
C LYS A 14 -6.19 1.78 -22.86
N LYS A 15 -7.49 1.83 -22.56
CA LYS A 15 -8.07 2.87 -21.70
C LYS A 15 -7.53 2.81 -20.27
N SER A 16 -7.42 1.61 -19.68
CA SER A 16 -6.89 1.46 -18.32
C SER A 16 -5.43 1.92 -18.23
N LYS A 17 -4.60 1.53 -19.21
CA LYS A 17 -3.21 2.01 -19.31
C LYS A 17 -3.13 3.54 -19.39
N PHE A 18 -4.04 4.15 -20.16
CA PHE A 18 -4.11 5.61 -20.27
C PHE A 18 -4.43 6.27 -18.92
N TYR A 19 -5.39 5.72 -18.14
CA TYR A 19 -5.68 6.25 -16.81
C TYR A 19 -4.50 6.15 -15.85
N PHE A 20 -3.82 5.00 -15.78
CA PHE A 20 -2.62 4.86 -14.93
C PHE A 20 -1.50 5.84 -15.32
N PHE A 21 -1.29 6.03 -16.62
CA PHE A 21 -0.31 7.01 -17.11
C PHE A 21 -0.69 8.45 -16.71
N LEU A 22 -1.96 8.82 -16.88
CA LEU A 22 -2.45 10.13 -16.51
C LEU A 22 -2.37 10.38 -14.99
N ASN A 23 -2.70 9.38 -14.18
CA ASN A 23 -2.56 9.44 -12.72
C ASN A 23 -1.10 9.60 -12.32
N THR A 24 -0.18 8.83 -12.91
CA THR A 24 1.26 8.96 -12.63
C THR A 24 1.75 10.38 -12.90
N ILE A 25 1.27 11.03 -13.97
CA ILE A 25 1.60 12.44 -14.24
C ILE A 25 0.99 13.37 -13.20
N LEU A 26 -0.32 13.25 -12.93
CA LEU A 26 -1.01 14.13 -11.97
C LEU A 26 -0.42 14.04 -10.57
N GLU A 27 -0.18 12.82 -10.09
CA GLU A 27 0.41 12.55 -8.78
C GLU A 27 1.85 13.00 -8.72
N GLY A 28 2.64 12.74 -9.77
CA GLY A 28 4.01 13.25 -9.89
C GLY A 28 4.06 14.78 -9.85
N CYS A 29 3.17 15.47 -10.58
CA CYS A 29 3.05 16.92 -10.55
C CYS A 29 2.62 17.44 -9.17
N ALA A 30 1.64 16.80 -8.52
CA ALA A 30 1.20 17.15 -7.16
C ALA A 30 2.34 17.00 -6.16
N ILE A 31 3.09 15.88 -6.21
CA ILE A 31 4.27 15.64 -5.38
C ILE A 31 5.31 16.74 -5.61
N LEU A 32 5.69 17.01 -6.86
CA LEU A 32 6.69 18.03 -7.18
C LEU A 32 6.29 19.43 -6.69
N LEU A 33 5.02 19.82 -6.86
CA LEU A 33 4.49 21.09 -6.36
C LEU A 33 4.57 21.17 -4.84
N VAL A 34 4.17 20.11 -4.15
CA VAL A 34 4.22 20.08 -2.69
C VAL A 34 5.66 20.10 -2.18
N PHE A 35 6.58 19.34 -2.78
CA PHE A 35 8.01 19.41 -2.43
C PHE A 35 8.59 20.81 -2.64
N TYR A 36 8.28 21.43 -3.78
CA TYR A 36 8.68 22.80 -4.05
C TYR A 36 8.19 23.74 -2.94
N CYS A 37 6.92 23.65 -2.55
CA CYS A 37 6.36 24.46 -1.47
C CYS A 37 7.02 24.15 -0.12
N THR A 38 7.29 22.88 0.18
CA THR A 38 7.94 22.47 1.44
C THR A 38 9.32 23.10 1.62
N PHE A 39 10.08 23.28 0.54
CA PHE A 39 11.42 23.86 0.60
C PHE A 39 11.48 25.38 0.40
N THR A 40 10.46 25.99 -0.21
CA THR A 40 10.49 27.42 -0.56
C THR A 40 9.55 28.29 0.27
N ALA A 41 8.50 27.71 0.84
CA ALA A 41 7.50 28.47 1.59
C ALA A 41 7.88 28.58 3.08
N SER A 42 8.06 29.81 3.56
CA SER A 42 8.36 30.09 4.96
C SER A 42 7.28 29.56 5.91
N CYS A 43 6.00 29.53 5.52
CA CYS A 43 4.92 28.99 6.35
C CYS A 43 5.03 27.47 6.59
N VAL A 44 5.57 26.72 5.61
CA VAL A 44 5.77 25.28 5.73
C VAL A 44 7.01 25.01 6.59
N LEU A 45 8.11 25.75 6.36
CA LEU A 45 9.34 25.67 7.16
C LEU A 45 9.13 26.15 8.61
N GLY A 46 8.27 27.14 8.81
CA GLY A 46 7.85 27.69 10.10
C GLY A 46 6.88 26.80 10.86
N ASN A 47 6.55 25.62 10.32
CA ASN A 47 5.73 24.59 10.98
C ASN A 47 4.25 25.00 11.23
N GLU A 48 3.76 26.08 10.62
CA GLU A 48 2.38 26.55 10.78
C GLU A 48 1.40 25.64 10.03
N VAL A 49 1.77 25.20 8.82
CA VAL A 49 0.94 24.39 7.92
C VAL A 49 1.59 23.06 7.54
N SER A 50 2.69 22.69 8.19
CA SER A 50 3.50 21.52 7.84
C SER A 50 2.76 20.19 8.05
N GLY A 51 1.94 20.07 9.10
CA GLY A 51 1.21 18.85 9.43
C GLY A 51 0.34 18.34 8.27
N PRO A 52 -0.65 19.12 7.79
CA PRO A 52 -1.48 18.75 6.65
C PRO A 52 -0.67 18.45 5.38
N VAL A 53 0.40 19.21 5.11
CA VAL A 53 1.28 19.02 3.96
C VAL A 53 2.00 17.67 4.02
N PHE A 54 2.55 17.29 5.18
CA PHE A 54 3.22 16.00 5.35
C PHE A 54 2.27 14.82 5.31
N ILE A 55 1.07 14.95 5.90
CA ILE A 55 0.03 13.92 5.80
C ILE A 55 -0.36 13.73 4.33
N PHE A 56 -0.57 14.81 3.58
CA PHE A 56 -0.84 14.74 2.15
C PHE A 56 0.29 14.04 1.38
N LEU A 57 1.55 14.41 1.63
CA LEU A 57 2.72 13.77 1.02
C LEU A 57 2.77 12.26 1.28
N LEU A 58 2.54 11.83 2.53
CA LEU A 58 2.56 10.42 2.91
C LEU A 58 1.55 9.60 2.07
N PHE A 59 0.33 10.11 1.92
CA PHE A 59 -0.72 9.41 1.18
C PHE A 59 -0.50 9.46 -0.33
N ILE A 60 -0.13 10.61 -0.90
CA ILE A 60 0.09 10.72 -2.35
C ILE A 60 1.27 9.85 -2.81
N PHE A 61 2.32 9.70 -2.01
CA PHE A 61 3.42 8.77 -2.33
C PHE A 61 2.98 7.31 -2.34
N SER A 62 2.12 6.93 -1.39
CA SER A 62 1.59 5.56 -1.33
C SER A 62 0.72 5.20 -2.55
N ALA A 63 0.10 6.20 -3.18
CA ALA A 63 -0.64 6.06 -4.44
C ALA A 63 0.31 6.02 -5.65
N PHE A 64 1.29 6.93 -5.68
CA PHE A 64 2.21 7.12 -6.78
C PHE A 64 3.13 5.92 -7.05
N ILE A 65 3.67 5.29 -6.01
CA ILE A 65 4.64 4.19 -6.17
C ILE A 65 4.01 2.99 -6.91
N PRO A 66 2.85 2.46 -6.50
CA PRO A 66 2.17 1.42 -7.27
C PRO A 66 1.84 1.85 -8.69
N ASP A 67 1.32 3.05 -8.90
CA ASP A 67 0.93 3.55 -10.24
C ASP A 67 2.11 3.64 -11.19
N LEU A 68 3.23 4.17 -10.71
CA LEU A 68 4.50 4.18 -11.43
C LEU A 68 4.94 2.74 -11.78
N TYR A 69 4.86 1.82 -10.82
CA TYR A 69 5.21 0.42 -11.06
C TYR A 69 4.27 -0.24 -12.08
N TYR A 70 2.97 0.06 -12.04
CA TYR A 70 2.00 -0.37 -13.04
C TYR A 70 2.39 0.12 -14.43
N VAL A 71 2.69 1.41 -14.61
CA VAL A 71 3.10 1.97 -15.90
C VAL A 71 4.39 1.32 -16.42
N LEU A 72 5.38 1.14 -15.55
CA LEU A 72 6.67 0.54 -15.91
C LEU A 72 6.59 -0.96 -16.26
N LEU A 73 5.73 -1.72 -15.59
CA LEU A 73 5.57 -3.17 -15.83
C LEU A 73 4.55 -3.51 -16.93
N THR A 74 3.65 -2.59 -17.24
CA THR A 74 2.60 -2.74 -18.25
C THR A 74 3.06 -3.23 -19.63
N PRO A 75 4.28 -2.92 -20.13
CA PRO A 75 4.79 -3.49 -21.38
C PRO A 75 5.10 -5.00 -21.28
N LYS A 76 5.48 -5.49 -20.10
CA LYS A 76 5.89 -6.88 -19.87
C LYS A 76 4.74 -7.78 -19.42
N LEU A 77 3.76 -7.22 -18.71
CA LEU A 77 2.68 -7.98 -18.09
C LEU A 77 1.31 -7.49 -18.58
N HIS A 78 0.72 -8.27 -19.48
CA HIS A 78 -0.53 -7.92 -20.15
C HIS A 78 -1.80 -8.03 -19.29
N THR A 79 -1.71 -8.61 -18.09
CA THR A 79 -2.84 -8.87 -17.19
C THR A 79 -2.98 -7.86 -16.06
N LEU A 80 -1.93 -7.09 -15.74
CA LEU A 80 -1.99 -6.15 -14.61
C LEU A 80 -3.07 -5.07 -14.81
N GLY A 81 -3.86 -4.85 -13.75
CA GLY A 81 -4.84 -3.77 -13.64
C GLY A 81 -6.30 -4.19 -13.85
N ILE A 82 -6.57 -5.36 -14.46
CA ILE A 82 -7.93 -5.91 -14.60
C ILE A 82 -8.26 -6.90 -13.47
N ASP A 83 -7.24 -7.33 -12.72
CA ASP A 83 -7.41 -8.26 -11.61
C ASP A 83 -8.29 -7.65 -10.50
N PRO A 84 -9.06 -8.47 -9.76
CA PRO A 84 -9.87 -7.99 -8.63
C PRO A 84 -9.06 -7.17 -7.62
N LEU A 85 -7.78 -7.53 -7.41
CA LEU A 85 -6.87 -6.78 -6.54
C LEU A 85 -6.60 -5.38 -7.08
N GLY A 86 -6.38 -5.22 -8.39
CA GLY A 86 -6.20 -3.92 -9.03
C GLY A 86 -7.45 -3.05 -8.96
N VAL A 87 -8.64 -3.66 -9.06
CA VAL A 87 -9.92 -2.95 -8.87
C VAL A 87 -10.06 -2.45 -7.43
N MET A 88 -9.77 -3.29 -6.44
CA MET A 88 -9.82 -2.92 -5.02
C MET A 88 -8.82 -1.79 -4.71
N PHE A 89 -7.60 -1.91 -5.22
CA PHE A 89 -6.56 -0.88 -5.08
C PHE A 89 -7.03 0.47 -5.64
N ASN A 90 -7.47 0.51 -6.91
CA ASN A 90 -7.95 1.75 -7.53
C ASN A 90 -9.16 2.35 -6.79
N PHE A 91 -10.05 1.51 -6.25
CA PHE A 91 -11.17 2.01 -5.46
C PHE A 91 -10.71 2.66 -4.16
N ILE A 92 -9.88 1.98 -3.38
CA ILE A 92 -9.40 2.46 -2.08
C ILE A 92 -8.56 3.73 -2.25
N ILE A 93 -7.57 3.70 -3.15
CA ILE A 93 -6.71 4.85 -3.43
C ILE A 93 -7.54 6.01 -3.99
N GLY A 94 -8.49 5.74 -4.89
CA GLY A 94 -9.36 6.78 -5.43
C GLY A 94 -10.15 7.53 -4.36
N VAL A 95 -10.76 6.81 -3.42
CA VAL A 95 -11.46 7.42 -2.27
C VAL A 95 -10.50 8.18 -1.38
N MET A 96 -9.32 7.62 -1.07
CA MET A 96 -8.34 8.27 -0.21
C MET A 96 -7.78 9.56 -0.83
N CYS A 97 -7.45 9.57 -2.11
CA CYS A 97 -7.01 10.75 -2.86
C CYS A 97 -8.06 11.86 -2.87
N LEU A 98 -9.35 11.51 -3.01
CA LEU A 98 -10.43 12.49 -2.89
C LEU A 98 -10.49 13.11 -1.50
N LEU A 99 -10.49 12.29 -0.45
CA LEU A 99 -10.59 12.78 0.93
C LEU A 99 -9.39 13.64 1.31
N ILE A 100 -8.17 13.19 1.00
CA ILE A 100 -6.95 13.93 1.36
C ILE A 100 -6.78 15.20 0.51
N GLY A 101 -7.11 15.16 -0.78
CA GLY A 101 -7.06 16.32 -1.66
C GLY A 101 -8.07 17.39 -1.26
N LEU A 102 -9.32 17.02 -0.97
CA LEU A 102 -10.33 17.95 -0.47
C LEU A 102 -9.97 18.49 0.92
N SER A 103 -9.44 17.64 1.81
CA SER A 103 -8.95 18.07 3.12
C SER A 103 -7.83 19.10 3.00
N LEU A 104 -6.84 18.86 2.14
CA LEU A 104 -5.76 19.83 1.88
C LEU A 104 -6.33 21.15 1.35
N ILE A 105 -7.23 21.12 0.36
CA ILE A 105 -7.86 22.33 -0.18
C ILE A 105 -8.59 23.11 0.92
N MET A 106 -9.40 22.44 1.76
CA MET A 106 -10.14 23.08 2.84
C MET A 106 -9.22 23.74 3.88
N VAL A 107 -8.16 23.04 4.28
CA VAL A 107 -7.14 23.59 5.17
C VAL A 107 -6.48 24.81 4.52
N MET A 108 -6.05 24.69 3.26
CA MET A 108 -5.39 25.79 2.56
C MET A 108 -6.29 27.01 2.33
N ILE A 109 -7.60 26.85 2.13
CA ILE A 109 -8.53 27.98 2.03
C ILE A 109 -8.71 28.67 3.40
N SER A 110 -8.60 27.93 4.50
CA SER A 110 -8.79 28.45 5.85
C SER A 110 -7.60 29.26 6.38
N PHE A 111 -6.39 29.05 5.84
CA PHE A 111 -5.19 29.82 6.17
C PHE A 111 -4.92 30.87 5.08
N CYS A 112 -4.73 32.14 5.47
CA CYS A 112 -4.57 33.24 4.52
C CYS A 112 -3.13 33.44 4.02
N GLY A 113 -2.97 33.71 2.72
CA GLY A 113 -2.37 34.96 2.26
C GLY A 113 -1.10 34.89 1.40
N PHE A 114 -0.59 33.72 1.03
CA PHE A 114 0.71 33.61 0.34
C PHE A 114 0.64 32.79 -0.96
N TYR A 115 1.57 33.02 -1.89
CA TYR A 115 1.66 32.29 -3.17
C TYR A 115 1.72 30.76 -3.00
N ALA A 116 2.32 30.27 -1.91
CA ALA A 116 2.37 28.85 -1.57
C ALA A 116 0.98 28.24 -1.36
N GLN A 117 0.01 29.02 -0.85
CA GLN A 117 -1.38 28.58 -0.69
C GLN A 117 -1.99 28.18 -2.03
N PHE A 118 -1.80 29.01 -3.07
CA PHE A 118 -2.31 28.73 -4.40
C PHE A 118 -1.72 27.44 -4.97
N LEU A 119 -0.40 27.25 -4.86
CA LEU A 119 0.27 26.05 -5.33
C LEU A 119 -0.19 24.78 -4.59
N LEU A 120 -0.40 24.85 -3.27
CA LEU A 120 -0.90 23.72 -2.48
C LEU A 120 -2.38 23.42 -2.78
N VAL A 121 -3.20 24.42 -3.09
CA VAL A 121 -4.58 24.22 -3.60
C VAL A 121 -4.56 23.53 -4.95
N VAL A 122 -3.67 23.94 -5.87
CA VAL A 122 -3.49 23.29 -7.18
C VAL A 122 -3.04 21.83 -7.00
N ALA A 123 -2.10 21.56 -6.10
CA ALA A 123 -1.67 20.20 -5.79
C ALA A 123 -2.82 19.35 -5.21
N GLY A 124 -3.63 19.92 -4.32
CA GLY A 124 -4.85 19.29 -3.82
C GLY A 124 -5.84 18.98 -4.94
N ALA A 125 -6.03 19.90 -5.89
CA ALA A 125 -6.90 19.70 -7.04
C ALA A 125 -6.41 18.58 -7.96
N PHE A 126 -5.09 18.48 -8.21
CA PHE A 126 -4.51 17.35 -8.94
C PHE A 126 -4.74 16.01 -8.24
N SER A 127 -4.63 15.96 -6.91
CA SER A 127 -4.95 14.76 -6.14
C SER A 127 -6.43 14.38 -6.24
N VAL A 128 -7.35 15.35 -6.19
CA VAL A 128 -8.79 15.12 -6.40
C VAL A 128 -9.04 14.57 -7.81
N CYS A 129 -8.43 15.15 -8.84
CA CYS A 129 -8.51 14.65 -10.21
C CYS A 129 -7.97 13.22 -10.35
N SER A 130 -6.82 12.91 -9.75
CA SER A 130 -6.27 11.54 -9.71
C SER A 130 -7.26 10.59 -9.03
N GLY A 131 -7.86 11.01 -7.91
CA GLY A 131 -8.88 10.25 -7.19
C GLY A 131 -10.08 9.89 -8.06
N VAL A 132 -10.61 10.85 -8.83
CA VAL A 132 -11.69 10.60 -9.80
C VAL A 132 -11.26 9.59 -10.87
N PHE A 133 -10.06 9.74 -11.44
CA PHE A 133 -9.57 8.82 -12.46
C PHE A 133 -9.32 7.40 -11.95
N HIS A 134 -8.83 7.25 -10.71
CA HIS A 134 -8.77 5.97 -10.03
C HIS A 134 -10.14 5.31 -9.90
N LEU A 135 -11.16 6.06 -9.47
CA LEU A 135 -12.53 5.54 -9.38
C LEU A 135 -13.11 5.18 -10.75
N MET A 136 -12.88 6.01 -11.77
CA MET A 136 -13.29 5.71 -13.15
C MET A 136 -12.63 4.43 -13.66
N ASN A 137 -11.33 4.24 -13.38
CA ASN A 137 -10.59 3.04 -13.73
C ASN A 137 -11.12 1.82 -12.98
N ALA A 138 -11.38 1.93 -11.67
CA ALA A 138 -12.00 0.88 -10.86
C ALA A 138 -13.37 0.45 -11.40
N CYS A 139 -14.25 1.41 -11.73
CA CYS A 139 -15.57 1.13 -12.30
C CYS A 139 -15.48 0.47 -13.68
N MET A 140 -14.56 0.93 -14.53
CA MET A 140 -14.33 0.34 -15.85
C MET A 140 -13.82 -1.10 -15.75
N CYS A 141 -12.83 -1.36 -14.88
CA CYS A 141 -12.27 -2.68 -14.67
C CYS A 141 -13.28 -3.62 -14.00
N HIS A 142 -14.07 -3.15 -13.02
CA HIS A 142 -15.13 -3.94 -12.39
C HIS A 142 -16.17 -4.43 -13.42
N LYS A 143 -16.59 -3.56 -14.36
CA LYS A 143 -17.48 -3.94 -15.46
C LYS A 143 -16.84 -4.91 -16.46
N ALA A 144 -15.50 -4.90 -16.58
CA ALA A 144 -14.77 -5.77 -17.49
C ALA A 144 -14.56 -7.20 -16.95
N ILE A 145 -14.58 -7.39 -15.62
CA ILE A 145 -14.36 -8.70 -14.99
C ILE A 145 -15.50 -9.67 -15.35
N PRO A 146 -15.20 -10.80 -16.02
CA PRO A 146 -16.20 -11.81 -16.33
C PRO A 146 -16.74 -12.45 -15.05
N LYS A 147 -18.04 -12.79 -15.03
CA LYS A 147 -18.72 -13.37 -13.84
C LYS A 147 -18.03 -14.63 -13.30
N SER A 148 -17.35 -15.39 -14.16
CA SER A 148 -16.61 -16.60 -13.80
C SER A 148 -15.34 -16.34 -12.97
N GLU A 149 -14.74 -15.16 -13.10
CA GLU A 149 -13.51 -14.78 -12.37
C GLU A 149 -13.81 -13.93 -11.13
N ARG A 150 -15.06 -13.45 -11.00
CA ARG A 150 -15.50 -12.61 -9.88
C ARG A 150 -15.48 -13.34 -8.53
N TYR A 151 -15.51 -14.67 -8.55
CA TYR A 151 -15.30 -15.51 -7.39
C TYR A 151 -14.04 -16.33 -7.58
N TYR A 152 -13.00 -16.02 -6.81
CA TYR A 152 -11.90 -16.96 -6.61
C TYR A 152 -12.48 -18.18 -5.89
N LYS A 153 -12.96 -19.19 -6.63
CA LYS A 153 -13.15 -20.52 -6.07
C LYS A 153 -11.75 -21.10 -5.93
N PRO A 154 -11.19 -21.25 -4.72
CA PRO A 154 -9.97 -22.01 -4.57
C PRO A 154 -10.24 -23.38 -5.17
N LYS A 155 -9.55 -23.73 -6.25
CA LYS A 155 -9.59 -25.11 -6.76
C LYS A 155 -9.00 -25.96 -5.65
N CYS A 156 -9.85 -26.63 -4.87
CA CYS A 156 -9.39 -27.68 -3.99
C CYS A 156 -8.55 -28.63 -4.87
N PRO A 157 -7.29 -28.90 -4.51
CA PRO A 157 -6.47 -29.82 -5.27
C PRO A 157 -7.23 -31.14 -5.36
N LYS A 158 -7.65 -31.50 -6.57
CA LYS A 158 -8.26 -32.81 -6.81
C LYS A 158 -7.21 -33.83 -6.39
N LYS A 159 -7.39 -34.48 -5.24
CA LYS A 159 -6.60 -35.65 -4.84
C LYS A 159 -6.59 -36.57 -6.05
N LYS A 160 -5.44 -36.70 -6.71
CA LYS A 160 -5.22 -37.76 -7.70
C LYS A 160 -5.53 -39.05 -6.96
N LYS A 161 -6.65 -39.71 -7.31
CA LYS A 161 -6.89 -41.09 -6.86
C LYS A 161 -5.73 -41.91 -7.43
N GLU A 162 -4.75 -42.21 -6.58
CA GLU A 162 -3.73 -43.20 -6.89
C GLU A 162 -4.46 -44.48 -7.28
N LYS A 163 -4.23 -44.95 -8.51
CA LYS A 163 -4.70 -46.27 -8.94
C LYS A 163 -4.01 -47.29 -8.01
N PRO A 164 -4.74 -48.21 -7.37
CA PRO A 164 -4.13 -49.23 -6.55
C PRO A 164 -3.21 -50.08 -7.43
N ALA A 165 -1.93 -50.14 -7.04
CA ALA A 165 -0.94 -51.01 -7.65
C ALA A 165 -1.45 -52.46 -7.60
N LYS A 166 -1.58 -53.09 -8.78
CA LYS A 166 -1.86 -54.53 -8.89
C LYS A 166 -0.77 -55.30 -8.15
N LYS A 167 -1.17 -56.03 -7.11
CA LYS A 167 -0.37 -57.05 -6.42
C LYS A 167 0.25 -58.02 -7.43
N ALA A 168 1.57 -58.05 -7.51
CA ALA A 168 2.31 -59.18 -8.08
C ALA A 168 2.37 -60.30 -7.01
N LYS A 169 2.03 -61.53 -7.43
CA LYS A 169 2.14 -62.76 -6.63
C LYS A 169 3.61 -63.19 -6.47
N PRO A 170 3.95 -63.99 -5.44
CA PRO A 170 5.32 -64.33 -5.07
C PRO A 170 5.77 -65.70 -5.62
N GLU A 171 6.99 -65.82 -6.14
CA GLU A 171 7.66 -67.12 -6.35
C GLU A 171 9.16 -67.10 -6.01
N LYS A 172 9.45 -67.78 -4.88
CA LYS A 172 10.56 -68.71 -4.56
C LYS A 172 12.01 -68.47 -5.04
N LYS A 173 12.87 -68.21 -4.02
CA LYS A 173 14.13 -68.88 -3.61
C LYS A 173 15.13 -69.40 -4.67
N LYS A 174 16.38 -68.90 -4.62
CA LYS A 174 17.56 -69.54 -3.95
C LYS A 174 18.83 -68.65 -4.05
N PRO A 175 19.92 -68.92 -3.27
CA PRO A 175 20.82 -67.92 -2.70
C PRO A 175 22.31 -68.06 -3.10
N GLU A 176 23.13 -67.19 -2.49
CA GLU A 176 24.60 -67.25 -2.30
C GLU A 176 25.53 -66.53 -3.32
N LYS A 177 26.15 -65.42 -2.88
CA LYS A 177 27.54 -65.42 -2.35
C LYS A 177 27.93 -64.03 -1.80
N LYS A 178 28.07 -63.99 -0.47
CA LYS A 178 29.16 -63.48 0.44
C LYS A 178 30.18 -62.40 -0.03
N PRO A 179 30.92 -61.76 0.91
CA PRO A 179 30.88 -60.31 1.16
C PRO A 179 32.26 -59.61 1.05
N GLU A 180 32.34 -58.28 1.17
CA GLU A 180 33.26 -57.62 2.11
C GLU A 180 33.14 -56.08 2.16
N LYS A 181 32.94 -55.60 3.40
CA LYS A 181 33.50 -54.41 4.06
C LYS A 181 33.73 -53.10 3.26
N LYS A 182 33.03 -52.05 3.69
CA LYS A 182 33.53 -51.10 4.71
C LYS A 182 32.41 -50.14 5.17
N PRO A 183 32.24 -49.90 6.48
CA PRO A 183 31.36 -48.87 7.02
C PRO A 183 32.13 -47.56 7.23
N GLN A 184 31.64 -46.45 6.64
CA GLN A 184 31.98 -45.12 7.12
C GLN A 184 30.77 -44.44 7.73
N LYS A 185 30.81 -44.39 9.07
CA LYS A 185 30.03 -43.51 9.93
C LYS A 185 30.23 -42.06 9.52
N LYS A 186 29.15 -41.31 9.40
CA LYS A 186 29.11 -39.90 9.80
C LYS A 186 27.82 -39.64 10.60
N PRO A 187 27.92 -39.36 11.90
CA PRO A 187 26.79 -38.90 12.71
C PRO A 187 26.74 -37.37 12.68
N GLU A 188 25.70 -36.79 12.10
CA GLU A 188 25.39 -35.37 12.34
C GLU A 188 24.44 -35.26 13.53
N LYS A 189 25.04 -35.15 14.72
CA LYS A 189 24.45 -34.46 15.86
C LYS A 189 24.76 -32.97 15.72
N LYS A 190 23.72 -32.14 15.62
CA LYS A 190 23.75 -30.81 16.24
C LYS A 190 22.32 -30.37 16.61
N PRO A 191 21.98 -30.40 17.92
CA PRO A 191 20.84 -29.68 18.45
C PRO A 191 21.29 -28.28 18.88
N GLU A 192 20.78 -27.23 18.24
CA GLU A 192 20.93 -25.87 18.74
C GLU A 192 19.73 -25.51 19.63
N LYS A 193 19.90 -25.75 20.93
CA LYS A 193 19.31 -24.92 21.99
C LYS A 193 20.38 -23.94 22.44
N LYS A 194 20.11 -22.63 22.35
CA LYS A 194 20.21 -21.77 23.54
C LYS A 194 19.40 -20.46 23.36
N PRO A 195 18.78 -19.99 24.46
CA PRO A 195 17.98 -18.77 24.52
C PRO A 195 18.83 -17.58 24.99
N GLU A 196 18.49 -16.37 24.55
CA GLU A 196 18.95 -15.15 25.22
C GLU A 196 17.77 -14.25 25.60
N LYS A 197 17.50 -14.26 26.91
CA LYS A 197 16.89 -13.16 27.63
C LYS A 197 17.89 -12.01 27.67
N LYS A 198 17.44 -10.79 27.35
CA LYS A 198 17.92 -9.57 28.00
C LYS A 198 16.72 -8.70 28.40
N PRO A 199 16.48 -8.51 29.71
CA PRO A 199 15.62 -7.46 30.22
C PRO A 199 16.47 -6.23 30.54
N GLU A 200 16.30 -5.14 29.82
CA GLU A 200 16.84 -3.84 30.23
C GLU A 200 15.79 -3.06 31.00
N LYS A 201 15.92 -3.12 32.33
CA LYS A 201 15.55 -2.02 33.23
C LYS A 201 16.77 -1.10 33.32
N LYS A 202 16.60 0.20 33.10
CA LYS A 202 17.16 1.20 34.02
C LYS A 202 16.26 2.44 34.14
N PRO A 203 16.27 3.08 35.33
CA PRO A 203 15.31 4.09 35.74
C PRO A 203 15.85 5.51 35.50
N GLU A 204 14.96 6.45 35.19
CA GLU A 204 15.28 7.87 35.36
C GLU A 204 14.35 8.56 36.35
N LYS A 205 15.03 9.20 37.31
CA LYS A 205 14.51 9.96 38.42
C LYS A 205 13.92 11.29 37.93
N LYS A 206 12.87 11.71 38.62
CA LYS A 206 12.34 13.08 38.67
C LYS A 206 13.44 14.14 38.83
N PRO A 207 13.19 15.37 38.34
CA PRO A 207 13.11 16.50 39.26
C PRO A 207 11.77 17.24 39.21
N LYS A 208 11.32 17.70 40.40
CA LYS A 208 10.14 18.55 40.65
C LYS A 208 10.24 19.91 39.95
N PRO A 209 9.11 20.51 39.58
CA PRO A 209 8.90 21.96 39.73
C PRO A 209 8.00 22.27 40.93
N LYS A 210 8.39 23.27 41.73
CA LYS A 210 7.59 23.89 42.79
C LYS A 210 6.39 24.64 42.18
N PRO A 211 5.17 24.56 42.72
CA PRO A 211 4.14 25.54 42.42
C PRO A 211 4.40 26.83 43.22
N LYS A 212 4.49 27.96 42.52
CA LYS A 212 4.30 29.30 43.09
C LYS A 212 2.80 29.63 42.98
N PRO A 213 2.09 29.98 44.07
CA PRO A 213 0.84 30.71 43.96
C PRO A 213 1.19 32.18 43.70
N VAL A 214 0.75 32.70 42.56
CA VAL A 214 0.68 34.15 42.34
C VAL A 214 -0.67 34.60 42.88
N GLU A 215 -0.57 35.48 43.85
CA GLU A 215 -1.60 36.25 44.52
C GLU A 215 -2.09 37.42 43.64
N LYS A 216 -3.28 37.93 43.97
CA LYS A 216 -4.05 39.07 43.42
C LYS A 216 -4.97 38.78 42.24
N CYS A 217 -6.13 39.41 42.13
CA CYS A 217 -7.02 40.20 42.99
C CYS A 217 -8.28 40.36 42.11
N ASP A 218 -9.48 40.39 42.69
CA ASP A 218 -10.56 41.29 42.29
C ASP A 218 -11.85 40.91 43.05
N ASP A 219 -12.09 41.60 44.16
CA ASP A 219 -13.43 41.69 44.74
C ASP A 219 -13.63 43.14 45.17
N LYS A 220 -14.17 43.94 44.25
CA LYS A 220 -14.61 45.31 44.50
C LYS A 220 -16.08 45.25 44.88
N LYS A 221 -16.35 45.16 46.18
CA LYS A 221 -17.70 45.29 46.74
C LYS A 221 -17.92 46.72 47.19
N GLU A 222 -18.63 47.48 46.37
CA GLU A 222 -19.14 48.81 46.69
C GLU A 222 -20.51 48.65 47.38
N LYS A 223 -20.57 48.96 48.67
CA LYS A 223 -21.80 49.13 49.44
C LYS A 223 -21.53 49.99 50.69
N LYS A 224 -21.64 51.31 50.54
CA LYS A 224 -22.45 52.24 51.35
C LYS A 224 -22.02 53.66 51.06
#